data_AF-A0A200Q043-F1
#
_entry.id   AF-A0A200Q043-F1
#
_cell.length_a   1.000
_cell.length_b   1.000
_cell.length_c   1.000
_cell.angle_alpha   90.00
_cell.angle_beta   90.00
_cell.angle_gamma   90.00
#
_symmetry.space_group_name_H-M   'P 1'
#
loop_
_entity.id
_entity.type
_entity.pdbx_description
1 polymer ?
#
loop_
_entity_poly.entity_id
_entity_poly.type
_entity_poly.pdbx_seq_one_letter_code
_entity_poly.pdbx_strand_id
1 'polypeptide(L)' 'MLQGNYVSLSKHKYGSHVVEKCISTKNGLEYAVSELLRSSELIELAKDPSGNYVIQKALEITKTSDLKFVE' A
#
# COMPACT_ATOMS: atom_id res chain seq x y z
N MET A 1 -13.42 -6.87 3.81
CA MET A 1 -12.56 -5.69 3.59
C MET A 1 -11.32 -5.86 4.45
N LEU A 2 -10.12 -5.47 3.98
CA LEU A 2 -8.85 -5.69 4.70
C LEU A 2 -8.45 -4.52 5.62
N GLN A 3 -9.35 -3.54 5.80
CA GLN A 3 -9.14 -2.38 6.66
C GLN A 3 -8.77 -2.83 8.08
N GLY A 4 -7.83 -2.10 8.69
CA GLY A 4 -7.19 -2.43 9.97
C GLY A 4 -6.08 -3.47 9.89
N ASN A 5 -5.81 -4.06 8.72
CA ASN A 5 -4.84 -5.15 8.56
C ASN A 5 -3.82 -4.91 7.43
N TYR A 6 -3.84 -3.76 6.75
CA TYR A 6 -2.91 -3.50 5.65
C TYR A 6 -1.47 -3.50 6.15
N VAL A 7 -1.17 -2.87 7.28
CA VAL A 7 0.21 -2.83 7.83
C VAL A 7 0.73 -4.23 8.15
N SER A 8 -0.05 -5.04 8.87
CA SER A 8 0.34 -6.38 9.30
C SER A 8 0.46 -7.35 8.11
N LEU A 9 -0.46 -7.27 7.15
CA LEU A 9 -0.41 -8.08 5.94
C LEU A 9 0.78 -7.70 5.06
N SER A 10 1.14 -6.42 4.97
CA SER A 10 2.30 -5.98 4.18
C SER A 10 3.62 -6.55 4.68
N LYS A 11 3.79 -6.80 5.99
CA LYS A 11 4.98 -7.47 6.56
C LYS A 11 5.02 -8.98 6.31
N HIS A 12 3.90 -9.58 5.91
CA HIS A 12 3.81 -11.03 5.69
C HIS A 12 4.14 -11.38 4.24
N LYS A 13 5.05 -12.35 4.01
CA LYS A 13 5.51 -12.77 2.67
C LYS A 13 4.40 -13.00 1.65
N TYR A 14 3.30 -13.64 2.06
CA TYR A 14 2.15 -13.87 1.19
C TYR A 14 1.06 -12.80 1.34
N GLY A 15 1.05 -12.09 2.46
CA GLY A 15 0.08 -11.03 2.72
C GLY A 15 0.36 -9.79 1.88
N SER A 16 1.65 -9.47 1.65
CA SER A 16 2.09 -8.38 0.78
C SER A 16 1.48 -8.51 -0.61
N HIS A 17 1.49 -9.71 -1.20
CA HIS A 17 0.88 -9.97 -2.51
C HIS A 17 -0.63 -9.74 -2.54
N VAL A 18 -1.33 -10.00 -1.44
CA VAL A 18 -2.76 -9.67 -1.32
C VAL A 18 -2.94 -8.16 -1.29
N VAL A 19 -2.13 -7.45 -0.52
CA VAL A 19 -2.17 -5.99 -0.44
C VAL A 19 -1.86 -5.35 -1.79
N GLU A 20 -0.82 -5.81 -2.51
CA GLU A 20 -0.45 -5.35 -3.86
C GLU A 20 -1.62 -5.47 -4.87
N LYS A 21 -2.37 -6.58 -4.81
CA LYS A 21 -3.57 -6.75 -5.63
C LYS A 21 -4.69 -5.81 -5.20
N CYS A 22 -4.89 -5.59 -3.90
CA CYS A 22 -5.91 -4.68 -3.41
C CYS A 22 -5.64 -3.23 -3.82
N ILE A 23 -4.39 -2.75 -3.70
CA ILE A 23 -4.03 -1.36 -4.08
C ILE A 23 -4.09 -1.10 -5.58
N SER A 24 -4.19 -2.16 -6.40
CA SER A 24 -4.48 -2.03 -7.83
C SER A 24 -5.93 -1.62 -8.13
N THR A 25 -6.79 -1.53 -7.11
CA THR A 25 -8.16 -1.00 -7.21
C THR A 25 -8.24 0.37 -6.55
N LYS A 26 -9.10 1.28 -7.06
CA LYS A 26 -9.23 2.64 -6.50
C LYS A 26 -9.56 2.63 -5.01
N ASN A 27 -10.61 1.89 -4.61
CA ASN A 27 -11.02 1.82 -3.21
C ASN A 27 -9.94 1.16 -2.34
N GLY A 28 -9.30 0.10 -2.83
CA GLY A 28 -8.24 -0.57 -2.08
C GLY A 28 -7.01 0.29 -1.89
N LEU A 29 -6.65 1.11 -2.89
CA LEU A 29 -5.58 2.10 -2.79
C LEU A 29 -5.88 3.14 -1.71
N GLU A 30 -7.07 3.75 -1.76
CA GLU A 30 -7.48 4.77 -0.80
C GLU A 30 -7.43 4.22 0.64
N TYR A 31 -8.01 3.04 0.89
CA TYR A 31 -7.99 2.44 2.23
C TYR A 31 -6.59 2.04 2.70
N ALA A 32 -5.80 1.39 1.84
CA ALA A 32 -4.46 0.95 2.20
C ALA A 32 -3.53 2.14 2.48
N VAL A 33 -3.48 3.13 1.56
CA VAL A 33 -2.64 4.33 1.74
C VAL A 33 -3.05 5.10 2.99
N SER A 34 -4.35 5.25 3.23
CA SER A 34 -4.85 5.93 4.42
C SER A 34 -4.45 5.23 5.73
N GLU A 35 -4.40 3.90 5.75
CA GLU A 35 -3.93 3.13 6.91
C GLU A 35 -2.41 3.20 7.07
N LEU A 36 -1.67 2.99 5.97
CA LEU A 36 -0.20 3.05 5.95
C LEU A 36 0.33 4.40 6.44
N LEU A 37 -0.26 5.51 5.99
CA LEU A 37 0.13 6.86 6.41
C LEU A 37 -0.18 7.18 7.87
N ARG A 38 -1.18 6.52 8.48
CA ARG A 38 -1.50 6.68 9.91
C ARG A 38 -0.65 5.78 10.80
N SER A 39 0.04 4.79 10.23
CA SER A 39 0.87 3.87 11.01
C SER A 39 2.20 4.52 11.41
N SER A 40 2.56 4.37 12.69
CA SER A 40 3.90 4.70 13.18
C SER A 40 4.99 3.78 12.59
N GLU A 41 4.60 2.66 12.00
CA GLU A 41 5.52 1.66 11.42
C GLU A 41 5.83 1.93 9.94
N LEU A 42 5.35 3.03 9.35
CA LEU A 42 5.52 3.30 7.91
C LEU A 42 6.98 3.21 7.45
N ILE A 43 7.91 3.79 8.23
CA ILE A 43 9.34 3.79 7.91
C ILE A 43 9.96 2.39 8.08
N GLU A 44 9.48 1.61 9.06
CA GLU A 44 9.88 0.22 9.23
C GLU A 44 9.38 -0.63 8.06
N LEU A 45 8.13 -0.42 7.64
CA LEU A 45 7.52 -1.12 6.53
C LEU A 45 8.25 -0.83 5.20
N ALA A 46 8.72 0.39 5.00
CA ALA A 46 9.56 0.74 3.85
C ALA A 46 10.92 0.02 3.84
N LYS A 47 11.40 -0.47 4.99
CA LYS A 47 12.63 -1.25 5.14
C LYS A 47 12.39 -2.77 5.24
N ASP A 48 11.15 -3.18 5.45
CA ASP A 48 10.77 -4.58 5.62
C ASP A 48 10.97 -5.38 4.31
N PRO A 49 11.48 -6.64 4.36
CA PRO A 49 11.72 -7.45 3.17
C PRO A 49 10.49 -7.72 2.30
N SER A 50 9.28 -7.67 2.86
CA SER A 50 8.00 -7.82 2.13
C SER A 50 7.29 -6.47 1.96
N GLY A 51 7.27 -5.66 3.01
CA GLY A 51 6.55 -4.39 3.08
C GLY A 51 7.07 -3.33 2.10
N ASN A 52 8.38 -3.35 1.79
CA ASN A 52 8.97 -2.38 0.87
C ASN A 52 8.32 -2.43 -0.53
N TYR A 53 7.90 -3.62 -0.99
CA TYR A 53 7.23 -3.79 -2.28
C TYR A 53 5.85 -3.15 -2.28
N VAL A 54 5.11 -3.25 -1.17
CA VAL A 54 3.80 -2.61 -1.02
C VAL A 54 3.95 -1.09 -1.04
N ILE A 55 4.94 -0.53 -0.32
CA ILE A 55 5.20 0.91 -0.31
C ILE A 55 5.57 1.41 -1.70
N GLN A 56 6.49 0.73 -2.40
CA GLN A 56 6.88 1.09 -3.76
C GLN A 56 5.68 1.05 -4.72
N LYS A 57 4.86 0.01 -4.64
CA LYS A 57 3.68 -0.13 -5.49
C LYS A 57 2.63 0.94 -5.21
N ALA A 58 2.39 1.26 -3.94
CA ALA A 58 1.48 2.33 -3.56
C ALA A 58 1.95 3.68 -4.15
N LEU A 59 3.24 4.00 -4.02
CA LEU A 59 3.85 5.22 -4.60
C LEU A 59 3.76 5.26 -6.13
N GLU A 60 3.99 4.14 -6.81
CA GLU A 60 3.87 4.01 -8.27
C GLU A 60 2.45 4.34 -8.74
N ILE A 61 1.45 3.75 -8.08
CA ILE A 61 0.05 3.92 -8.45
C ILE A 61 -0.43 5.33 -8.11
N THR A 62 -0.09 5.89 -6.94
CA THR A 62 -0.52 7.25 -6.57
C THR A 62 0.08 8.29 -7.49
N LYS A 63 1.36 8.19 -7.83
CA LYS A 63 2.01 9.10 -8.79
C LYS A 63 1.32 9.08 -10.15
N THR A 64 0.93 7.90 -10.63
CA THR A 64 0.23 7.73 -11.91
C THR A 64 -1.22 8.22 -11.84
N SER A 65 -1.85 8.14 -10.67
CA SER A 65 -3.23 8.59 -10.46
C SER A 65 -3.33 10.11 -10.53
N ASP A 66 -2.34 10.84 -10.01
CA ASP A 66 -2.28 12.31 -10.11
C ASP A 66 -2.01 12.79 -11.54
N LEU A 67 -1.31 11.98 -12.35
CA LEU A 67 -1.03 12.29 -13.77
C LEU A 67 -2.25 12.15 -14.69
N LYS A 68 -3.33 11.49 -14.26
CA LYS A 68 -4.57 11.34 -15.07
C LYS A 68 -5.53 12.53 -14.98
N PHE A 69 -5.22 13.55 -14.19
CA PHE A 69 -6.03 14.77 -14.10
C PHE A 69 -5.54 15.90 -15.02
N VAL A 70 -4.51 15.64 -15.84
CA VAL A 70 -3.88 16.63 -16.73
C VAL A 70 -4.07 16.32 -18.22
N GLU A 71 -4.94 15.36 -18.56
CA GLU A 71 -5.41 15.09 -19.93
C GLU A 71 -6.93 15.24 -20.05
#